data_AF-A0AAU5H0X1-F1
#
_entry.id   AF-A0AAU5H0X1-F1
#
_cell.length_a   1.000
_cell.length_b   1.000
_cell.length_c   1.000
_cell.angle_alpha   90.00
_cell.angle_beta   90.00
_cell.angle_gamma   90.00
#
_symmetry.space_group_name_H-M   'P 1'
#
loop_
_entity.id
_entity.type
_entity.pdbx_description
1 polymer ?
#
loop_
_entity_poly.entity_id
_entity_poly.type
_entity_poly.pdbx_seq_one_letter_code
_entity_poly.pdbx_strand_id
1 'polypeptide(L)'
;MATYVLVHGGGHGGWCWQRLTPLLRAAGHEVYTPTLTGLGERAHLLRPDIDLETHIADVVGVLQYEGCTDVVLVGHSYGGMVSPESRTGQQSGSGAWSTWTRRFPRTGSPWSPWPAC
;
A
#
# COMPACT_ATOMS: atom_id res chain seq x y z
N MET A 1 -16.39 -4.29 9.37
CA MET A 1 -15.55 -3.10 9.15
C MET A 1 -14.10 -3.56 9.02
N ALA A 2 -13.40 -3.11 7.99
CA ALA A 2 -11.99 -3.41 7.72
C ALA A 2 -11.34 -2.18 7.08
N THR A 3 -10.02 -2.05 7.20
CA THR A 3 -9.26 -0.95 6.61
C THR A 3 -8.49 -1.43 5.39
N TYR A 4 -8.78 -0.86 4.23
CA TYR A 4 -8.10 -1.17 2.97
C TYR A 4 -7.08 -0.10 2.62
N VAL A 5 -5.90 -0.54 2.20
CA VAL A 5 -4.89 0.33 1.59
C VAL A 5 -4.65 -0.17 0.18
N LEU A 6 -5.01 0.63 -0.82
CA LEU A 6 -4.98 0.25 -2.22
C LEU A 6 -3.80 0.94 -2.92
N VAL A 7 -2.78 0.15 -3.28
CA VAL A 7 -1.54 0.62 -3.89
C VAL A 7 -1.61 0.47 -5.41
N HIS A 8 -1.46 1.60 -6.11
CA HIS A 8 -1.53 1.63 -7.58
C HIS A 8 -0.23 1.09 -8.24
N GLY A 9 -0.31 0.83 -9.54
CA GLY A 9 0.84 0.42 -10.36
C GLY A 9 1.63 1.59 -10.95
N GLY A 10 2.66 1.28 -11.75
CA GLY A 10 3.50 2.29 -12.39
C GLY A 10 2.68 3.22 -13.29
N GLY A 11 3.01 4.51 -13.27
CA GLY A 11 2.34 5.55 -14.06
C GLY A 11 0.92 5.91 -13.63
N HIS A 12 0.41 5.33 -12.54
CA HIS A 12 -0.90 5.65 -11.97
C HIS A 12 -0.76 6.52 -10.71
N GLY A 13 -1.88 6.90 -10.13
CA GLY A 13 -2.00 7.49 -8.79
C GLY A 13 -3.22 6.90 -8.08
N GLY A 14 -3.50 7.34 -6.86
CA GLY A 14 -4.64 6.90 -6.05
C GLY A 14 -6.00 7.05 -6.77
N TRP A 15 -6.08 7.99 -7.71
CA TRP A 15 -7.23 8.21 -8.58
C TRP A 15 -7.67 6.96 -9.36
N CYS A 16 -6.80 5.97 -9.61
CA CYS A 16 -7.20 4.76 -10.32
C CYS A 16 -8.26 3.94 -9.54
N TRP A 17 -8.36 4.13 -8.23
CA TRP A 17 -9.32 3.47 -7.35
C TRP A 17 -10.61 4.27 -7.10
N GLN A 18 -10.81 5.39 -7.81
CA GLN A 18 -11.95 6.29 -7.58
C GLN A 18 -13.32 5.61 -7.75
N ARG A 19 -13.42 4.55 -8.57
CA ARG A 19 -14.67 3.78 -8.76
C ARG A 19 -14.89 2.73 -7.67
N LEU A 20 -13.81 2.19 -7.11
CA LEU A 20 -13.86 1.13 -6.10
C LEU A 20 -14.04 1.69 -4.68
N THR A 21 -13.38 2.80 -4.39
CA THR A 21 -13.41 3.49 -3.10
C THR A 21 -14.83 3.73 -2.55
N PRO A 22 -15.78 4.31 -3.32
CA PRO A 22 -17.13 4.55 -2.80
C PRO A 22 -17.88 3.25 -2.50
N LEU A 23 -17.65 2.18 -3.25
CA LEU A 23 -18.30 0.87 -3.03
C LEU A 23 -17.82 0.23 -1.72
N LEU A 24 -16.51 0.23 -1.48
CA LEU A 24 -15.93 -0.29 -0.24
C LEU A 24 -16.35 0.54 0.97
N ARG A 25 -16.36 1.88 0.84
CA ARG A 25 -16.84 2.76 1.91
C ARG A 25 -18.33 2.56 2.21
N ALA A 26 -19.16 2.40 1.17
CA ALA A 26 -20.59 2.09 1.34
C ALA A 26 -20.83 0.75 2.06
N ALA A 27 -19.93 -0.22 1.89
CA ALA A 27 -19.95 -1.48 2.64
C ALA A 27 -19.44 -1.37 4.09
N GLY A 28 -19.10 -0.17 4.58
CA GLY A 28 -18.66 0.07 5.95
C GLY A 28 -17.17 -0.22 6.19
N HIS A 29 -16.34 -0.06 5.14
CA HIS A 29 -14.88 -0.18 5.23
C HIS A 29 -14.20 1.19 5.17
N GLU A 30 -13.04 1.30 5.80
CA GLU A 30 -12.12 2.42 5.61
C GLU A 30 -11.23 2.13 4.40
N VAL A 31 -10.90 3.16 3.62
CA VAL A 31 -10.16 3.01 2.38
C VAL A 31 -9.18 4.16 2.19
N TYR A 32 -7.90 3.81 2.08
CA TYR A 32 -6.80 4.69 1.73
C TYR A 32 -6.25 4.33 0.35
N THR A 33 -5.97 5.35 -0.45
CA THR A 33 -5.51 5.21 -1.85
C THR A 33 -4.29 6.10 -2.06
N PRO A 34 -3.15 5.81 -1.42
CA PRO A 34 -2.00 6.69 -1.49
C PRO A 34 -1.41 6.75 -2.89
N THR A 35 -0.95 7.93 -3.27
CA THR A 35 -0.15 8.11 -4.48
C THR A 35 1.33 8.06 -4.14
N LEU A 36 2.04 7.18 -4.82
CA LEU A 36 3.48 6.96 -4.67
C LEU A 36 4.27 8.17 -5.18
N THR A 37 5.35 8.51 -4.49
CA THR A 37 6.22 9.65 -4.81
C THR A 37 6.76 9.54 -6.25
N GLY A 38 6.69 10.63 -7.02
CA GLY A 38 7.15 10.64 -8.41
C GLY A 38 6.19 10.00 -9.42
N LEU A 39 5.02 9.52 -8.99
CA LEU A 39 3.98 8.94 -9.86
C LEU A 39 2.67 9.72 -9.77
N GLY A 40 1.80 9.55 -10.78
CA GLY A 40 0.46 10.16 -10.82
C GLY A 40 0.50 11.68 -10.63
N GLU A 41 -0.35 12.21 -9.76
CA GLU A 41 -0.38 13.63 -9.41
C GLU A 41 0.88 14.11 -8.64
N ARG A 42 1.70 13.18 -8.13
CA ARG A 42 3.00 13.45 -7.50
C ARG A 42 4.16 13.35 -8.49
N ALA A 43 3.90 13.29 -9.81
CA ALA A 43 4.94 13.24 -10.84
C ALA A 43 5.94 14.40 -10.78
N HIS A 44 5.54 15.57 -10.26
CA HIS A 44 6.44 16.70 -10.03
C HIS A 44 7.55 16.45 -9.00
N LEU A 45 7.43 15.38 -8.20
CA LEU A 45 8.46 14.94 -7.25
C LEU A 45 9.46 13.96 -7.87
N LEU A 46 9.27 13.56 -9.14
CA LEU A 46 10.10 12.56 -9.80
C LEU A 46 11.56 13.02 -9.88
N ARG A 47 12.45 12.18 -9.35
CA ARG A 47 13.90 12.42 -9.31
C ARG A 47 14.67 11.09 -9.39
N PRO A 48 15.94 11.10 -9.82
CA PRO A 48 16.69 9.87 -10.12
C PRO A 48 16.93 8.92 -8.92
N ASP A 49 16.86 9.45 -7.69
CA ASP A 49 17.04 8.71 -6.44
C ASP A 49 15.76 8.01 -5.94
N ILE A 50 14.62 8.16 -6.63
CA ILE A 50 13.40 7.42 -6.26
C ILE A 50 13.54 5.96 -6.65
N ASP A 51 13.30 5.10 -5.67
CA ASP A 51 13.37 3.65 -5.78
C ASP A 51 12.19 2.95 -5.09
N LEU A 52 12.27 1.63 -4.99
CA LEU A 52 11.25 0.82 -4.33
C LEU A 52 11.12 1.17 -2.84
N GLU A 53 12.22 1.48 -2.16
CA GLU A 53 12.23 1.83 -0.74
C GLU A 53 11.46 3.12 -0.46
N THR A 54 11.60 4.11 -1.35
CA THR A 54 10.82 5.35 -1.31
C THR A 54 9.32 5.06 -1.37
N HIS A 55 8.88 4.18 -2.27
CA HIS A 55 7.46 3.83 -2.40
C HIS A 55 6.95 2.99 -1.22
N ILE A 56 7.77 2.10 -0.66
CA ILE A 56 7.42 1.38 0.57
C ILE A 56 7.26 2.37 1.72
N ALA A 57 8.14 3.37 1.82
CA ALA A 57 8.05 4.41 2.83
C ALA A 57 6.76 5.25 2.69
N ASP A 58 6.31 5.56 1.47
CA ASP A 58 5.01 6.22 1.25
C ASP A 58 3.85 5.41 1.85
N VAL A 59 3.81 4.09 1.60
CA VAL A 59 2.76 3.21 2.13
C VAL A 59 2.86 3.07 3.65
N VAL A 60 4.07 2.89 4.19
CA VAL A 60 4.30 2.81 5.64
C VAL A 60 3.91 4.12 6.32
N GLY A 61 4.22 5.27 5.72
CA GLY A 61 3.81 6.58 6.23
C GLY A 61 2.30 6.68 6.39
N VAL A 62 1.54 6.23 5.39
CA VAL A 62 0.06 6.18 5.47
C VAL A 62 -0.38 5.30 6.63
N LEU A 63 0.19 4.10 6.77
CA LEU A 63 -0.16 3.19 7.86
C LEU A 63 0.12 3.80 9.24
N GLN A 64 1.25 4.49 9.39
CA GLN A 64 1.68 5.10 10.65
C GLN A 64 0.83 6.33 11.01
N TYR A 65 0.73 7.28 10.09
CA TYR A 65 0.11 8.58 10.38
C TYR A 65 -1.42 8.51 10.45
N GLU A 66 -2.04 7.57 9.73
CA GLU A 66 -3.48 7.31 9.83
C GLU A 66 -3.83 6.30 10.95
N GLY A 67 -2.83 5.85 11.73
CA GLY A 67 -3.04 4.92 12.84
C GLY A 67 -3.59 3.55 12.42
N CYS A 68 -3.32 3.12 11.19
CA CYS A 68 -3.91 1.92 10.61
C CYS A 68 -3.29 0.66 11.24
N THR A 69 -4.11 -0.07 11.99
CA THR A 69 -3.77 -1.41 12.49
C THR A 69 -4.68 -2.44 11.86
N ASP A 70 -4.17 -3.61 11.46
CA ASP A 70 -5.00 -4.68 10.86
C ASP A 70 -5.57 -4.34 9.48
N VAL A 71 -4.68 -4.00 8.54
CA VAL A 71 -5.04 -3.56 7.19
C VAL A 71 -5.08 -4.69 6.19
N VAL A 72 -5.98 -4.56 5.21
CA VAL A 72 -5.95 -5.31 3.96
C VAL A 72 -5.19 -4.47 2.93
N LEU A 73 -3.91 -4.80 2.72
CA LEU A 73 -3.09 -4.19 1.68
C LEU A 73 -3.41 -4.88 0.36
N VAL A 74 -3.91 -4.10 -0.59
CA VAL A 74 -4.12 -4.53 -1.97
C VAL A 74 -3.17 -3.74 -2.82
N GLY A 75 -2.56 -4.34 -3.83
CA GLY A 75 -2.11 -3.49 -4.91
C GLY A 75 -2.10 -4.16 -6.25
N HIS A 76 -1.79 -3.34 -7.24
CA HIS A 76 -1.93 -3.66 -8.63
C HIS A 76 -0.61 -3.47 -9.39
N SER A 77 -0.21 -4.46 -10.19
CA SER A 77 0.99 -4.45 -11.03
C SER A 77 2.25 -4.10 -10.24
N TYR A 78 2.95 -2.99 -10.55
CA TYR A 78 4.12 -2.50 -9.81
C TYR A 78 3.85 -2.30 -8.31
N GLY A 79 2.62 -1.92 -7.96
CA GLY A 79 2.19 -1.88 -6.56
C GLY A 79 2.62 -3.18 -5.86
N GLY A 80 2.60 -4.31 -6.59
CA GLY A 80 3.05 -5.67 -6.23
C GLY A 80 4.21 -5.70 -5.28
N MET A 81 5.20 -4.97 -5.73
CA MET A 81 6.54 -4.94 -5.19
C MET A 81 6.61 -3.98 -4.01
N VAL A 82 5.71 -3.00 -3.96
CA VAL A 82 5.54 -1.99 -2.89
C VAL A 82 4.77 -2.59 -1.72
N SER A 83 5.25 -3.74 -1.24
CA SER A 83 4.83 -4.34 0.01
C SER A 83 5.94 -4.16 1.04
N PRO A 84 5.66 -3.80 2.31
CA PRO A 84 6.69 -3.72 3.34
C PRO A 84 7.53 -5.00 3.49
N GLU A 85 6.96 -6.17 3.16
CA GLU A 85 7.62 -7.48 3.19
C GLU A 85 8.66 -7.69 2.09
N SER A 86 8.62 -6.94 0.98
CA SER A 86 9.60 -7.08 -0.10
C SER A 86 11.04 -6.79 0.37
N ARG A 87 11.19 -6.03 1.46
CA ARG A 87 12.43 -5.79 2.18
C ARG A 87 13.08 -7.04 2.82
N THR A 88 12.36 -8.15 3.09
CA THR A 88 12.96 -9.43 3.62
C THR A 88 12.96 -10.57 2.61
N GLY A 89 12.56 -10.35 1.37
CA GLY A 89 12.64 -11.38 0.33
C GLY A 89 11.69 -12.58 0.50
N GLN A 90 10.61 -12.46 1.28
CA GLN A 90 9.63 -13.53 1.46
C GLN A 90 8.31 -13.16 0.78
N GLN A 91 8.09 -13.64 -0.45
CA GLN A 91 6.81 -13.48 -1.15
C GLN A 91 5.93 -14.70 -0.84
N SER A 92 4.80 -14.49 -0.17
CA SER A 92 3.76 -15.53 -0.06
C SER A 92 2.43 -15.01 -0.60
N GLY A 93 2.18 -15.29 -1.89
CA GLY A 93 0.94 -14.99 -2.59
C GLY A 93 0.76 -15.95 -3.75
N SER A 94 -0.39 -16.62 -3.81
CA SER A 94 -0.74 -17.55 -4.89
C SER A 94 -1.26 -16.77 -6.11
N GLY A 95 -0.49 -16.81 -7.21
CA GLY A 95 -1.01 -16.69 -8.57
C GLY A 95 -1.26 -15.26 -9.09
N ALA A 96 -0.56 -14.93 -10.17
CA ALA A 96 -0.65 -13.71 -10.99
C ALA A 96 -0.04 -12.44 -10.37
N TRP A 97 1.13 -12.07 -10.92
CA TRP A 97 1.90 -10.85 -10.68
C TRP A 97 1.16 -9.52 -10.95
N SER A 98 -0.17 -9.55 -11.15
CA SER A 98 -1.00 -8.41 -11.51
C SER A 98 -1.76 -7.81 -10.33
N THR A 99 -2.14 -8.57 -9.30
CA THR A 99 -2.80 -8.03 -8.09
C THR A 99 -2.63 -8.98 -6.91
N TRP A 100 -2.27 -8.47 -5.72
CA TRP A 100 -2.23 -9.27 -4.48
C TRP A 100 -3.03 -8.60 -3.38
N THR A 101 -3.41 -9.38 -2.38
CA THR A 101 -4.13 -8.91 -1.20
C THR A 101 -3.61 -9.63 0.03
N ARG A 102 -3.23 -8.90 1.07
CA ARG A 102 -2.72 -9.49 2.32
C ARG A 102 -3.17 -8.68 3.54
N ARG A 103 -3.51 -9.39 4.62
CA ARG A 103 -3.89 -8.79 5.90
C ARG A 103 -2.69 -8.73 6.83
N PHE A 104 -2.39 -7.56 7.40
CA PHE A 104 -1.27 -7.37 8.33
C PHE A 104 -1.77 -7.23 9.77
N PRO A 105 -1.57 -8.23 10.65
CA PRO A 105 -2.14 -8.23 12.00
C PRO A 105 -1.52 -7.17 12.92
N ARG A 106 -2.24 -6.87 14.02
CA ARG A 106 -1.94 -5.82 15.01
C ARG A 106 -0.57 -5.92 15.72
N THR A 107 0.04 -7.10 15.86
CA THR A 107 1.29 -7.28 16.63
C THR A 107 2.09 -8.51 16.17
N GLY A 108 3.43 -8.46 16.25
CA GLY A 108 4.32 -9.63 16.24
C GLY A 108 4.99 -9.99 14.92
N SER A 109 4.76 -9.22 13.85
CA SER A 109 5.54 -9.33 12.62
C SER A 109 6.84 -8.53 12.74
N PRO A 110 7.99 -8.99 12.17
CA PRO A 110 9.19 -8.16 12.03
C PRO A 110 8.96 -6.86 11.25
N TRP A 111 7.77 -6.72 10.66
CA TRP A 111 7.27 -5.56 9.92
C TRP A 111 6.24 -4.72 10.67
N SER A 112 6.04 -4.90 11.98
CA SER A 112 5.18 -3.99 12.73
C SER A 112 5.70 -2.55 12.54
N PRO A 113 4.89 -1.63 11.96
CA PRO A 113 5.28 -0.23 11.85
C PRO A 113 5.30 0.48 13.22
N TRP A 114 4.92 -0.26 14.27
CA TRP A 114 4.90 0.14 15.66
C TRP A 114 6.26 -0.13 16.31
N PRO A 115 6.87 0.83 17.00
CA PRO A 115 7.96 0.49 17.91
C PRO A 115 7.42 -0.53 18.92
N ALA A 116 8.18 -1.60 19.16
CA ALA A 116 7.96 -2.38 20.37
C ALA A 116 8.04 -1.40 21.55
N CYS A 117 7.00 -1.35 22.37
CA CYS A 117 7.11 -0.70 23.68
C CYS A 117 8.27 -1.30 24.47
#